data_AF-G3MQ07-F1
#
_entry.id   AF-G3MQ07-F1
#
_cell.length_a   1.000
_cell.length_b   1.000
_cell.length_c   1.000
_cell.angle_alpha   90.00
_cell.angle_beta   90.00
_cell.angle_gamma   90.00
#
_symmetry.space_group_name_H-M   'P 1'
#
loop_
_entity.id
_entity.type
_entity.pdbx_description
1 polymer ?
#
loop_
_entity_poly.entity_id
_entity_poly.type
_entity_poly.pdbx_seq_one_letter_code
_entity_poly.pdbx_strand_id
1 'polypeptide(L)'
;MELLAPVIYILLQTAEILASATAVPADTVAFLKNTCQYKYWFFNGAFFPEEACERVVCYASQLKVTIERCASNISKGKSCHVSKPSAVRHFPFCCEVEICGNGQRSSYGTMTHYTALGKRVSSESSKMDATGHYITAVRYIYTACNNGSCSFKGQPVDGETDLSSPCKKLTTPRRKSYVMVQSCPKYDRKIHACIKLQDGDRSLEYPMCCPEYMCPPEGSVTKTMKEETWTRIEKGNCIYEKKPISGEITSEHPCQKLKCNTNNRTVSKYSCFDEAERNWTRCQVAPSEKPPRGSFPSCCPPLICPYMLVENGLPDPSYYKSKVKVDVCIYGDRFFRDAIAFSEPCEKWVCYARRRQVKILRCQSIEQELKRNCSWEYKDRKRQFPECCKKKVCRDNYRTHFPGTRVALSIW
;
A
#
# COMPACT_ATOMS: atom_id res chain seq x y z
N MET A 1 -3.68 -9.78 69.53
CA MET A 1 -4.33 -8.46 69.32
C MET A 1 -3.24 -7.54 68.79
N GLU A 2 -3.31 -7.24 67.50
CA GLU A 2 -3.45 -5.86 66.98
C GLU A 2 -2.09 -5.16 66.87
N LEU A 3 -1.69 -4.43 65.83
CA LEU A 3 -2.21 -4.09 64.51
C LEU A 3 -1.03 -3.32 63.87
N LEU A 4 -0.30 -3.87 62.90
CA LEU A 4 0.65 -3.07 62.10
C LEU A 4 0.81 -3.69 60.70
N ALA A 5 -0.16 -3.40 59.83
CA ALA A 5 0.03 -3.22 58.39
C ALA A 5 -1.31 -2.85 57.76
N PRO A 6 -1.57 -1.55 57.48
CA PRO A 6 -1.80 -1.20 56.08
C PRO A 6 -1.41 0.25 55.76
N VAL A 7 -0.21 0.50 55.24
CA VAL A 7 0.11 1.80 54.59
C VAL A 7 0.88 1.64 53.27
N ILE A 8 1.33 0.45 52.88
CA ILE A 8 2.15 0.27 51.65
C ILE A 8 1.33 -0.12 50.41
N TYR A 9 0.00 -0.27 50.51
CA TYR A 9 -0.82 -0.74 49.37
C TYR A 9 -1.54 0.36 48.57
N ILE A 10 -1.33 1.65 48.87
CA ILE A 10 -1.96 2.77 48.15
C ILE A 10 -0.99 3.50 47.20
N LEU A 11 0.32 3.21 47.25
CA LEU A 11 1.31 3.85 46.36
C LEU A 11 1.76 3.00 45.16
N LEU A 12 1.32 1.74 45.04
CA LEU A 12 1.70 0.87 43.93
C LEU A 12 0.75 0.90 42.71
N GLN A 13 -0.45 1.47 42.83
CA GLN A 13 -1.37 1.58 41.68
C GLN A 13 -1.13 2.80 40.78
N THR A 14 -0.26 3.75 41.19
CA THR A 14 0.14 4.88 40.35
C THR A 14 1.44 4.66 39.59
N ALA A 15 2.20 3.60 39.90
CA ALA A 15 3.46 3.30 39.24
C ALA A 15 3.31 2.48 37.94
N GLU A 16 2.25 1.67 37.80
CA GLU A 16 2.04 0.84 36.60
C GLU A 16 1.50 1.62 35.39
N ILE A 17 1.01 2.84 35.57
CA ILE A 17 0.60 3.71 34.44
C ILE A 17 1.84 4.33 33.73
N LEU A 18 3.01 4.34 34.37
CA LEU A 18 4.23 4.95 33.81
C LEU A 18 5.16 3.94 33.10
N ALA A 19 4.90 2.63 33.20
CA ALA A 19 5.85 1.61 32.75
C ALA A 19 5.70 1.15 31.27
N SER A 20 4.74 1.66 30.50
CA SER A 20 4.56 1.28 29.08
C SER A 20 4.68 2.44 28.08
N ALA A 21 5.16 3.61 28.51
CA ALA A 21 5.46 4.71 27.61
C ALA A 21 6.84 4.51 26.96
N THR A 22 6.98 3.49 26.10
CA THR A 22 8.07 3.49 25.14
C THR A 22 7.94 4.75 24.28
N ALA A 23 8.95 5.60 24.33
CA ALA A 23 9.00 6.86 23.61
C ALA A 23 8.81 6.59 22.12
N VAL A 24 7.62 6.94 21.66
CA VAL A 24 7.20 6.92 20.27
C VAL A 24 8.07 7.91 19.50
N PRO A 25 8.55 7.61 18.27
CA PRO A 25 9.21 8.60 17.43
C PRO A 25 8.37 9.89 17.39
N ALA A 26 9.01 11.05 17.38
CA ALA A 26 8.42 12.36 17.67
C ALA A 26 7.20 12.78 16.81
N ASP A 27 6.82 11.99 15.80
CA ASP A 27 5.71 12.24 14.88
C ASP A 27 4.70 11.07 14.75
N THR A 28 4.74 10.09 15.65
CA THR A 28 3.87 8.91 15.55
C THR A 28 2.58 9.07 16.37
N VAL A 29 1.46 8.67 15.78
CA VAL A 29 0.12 8.65 16.38
C VAL A 29 -0.24 7.24 16.77
N ALA A 30 -0.92 7.07 17.90
CA ALA A 30 -1.46 5.78 18.30
C ALA A 30 -2.90 5.88 18.82
N PHE A 31 -3.58 4.75 18.75
CA PHE A 31 -4.96 4.56 19.14
C PHE A 31 -5.04 3.65 20.36
N LEU A 32 -5.80 4.11 21.35
CA LEU A 32 -6.20 3.34 22.53
C LEU A 32 -7.73 3.19 22.50
N LYS A 33 -8.29 2.45 23.45
CA LYS A 33 -9.73 2.10 23.49
C LYS A 33 -10.67 3.30 23.25
N ASN A 34 -10.43 4.43 23.94
CA ASN A 34 -11.27 5.64 23.89
C ASN A 34 -10.49 6.94 23.69
N THR A 35 -9.17 6.87 23.51
CA THR A 35 -8.28 8.03 23.41
C THR A 35 -7.28 7.81 22.29
N CYS A 36 -6.65 8.90 21.87
CA CYS A 36 -5.54 8.86 20.95
C CYS A 36 -4.31 9.43 21.65
N GLN A 37 -3.15 8.96 21.22
CA GLN A 37 -1.85 9.51 21.58
C GLN A 37 -1.26 10.23 20.36
N TYR A 38 -0.75 11.44 20.57
CA TYR A 38 0.08 12.16 19.60
C TYR A 38 1.22 12.80 20.39
N LYS A 39 2.47 12.47 20.02
CA LYS A 39 3.65 12.77 20.85
C LYS A 39 3.44 12.25 22.28
N TYR A 40 3.50 13.14 23.27
CA TYR A 40 3.31 12.86 24.69
C TYR A 40 1.89 13.20 25.18
N TRP A 41 0.99 13.66 24.31
CA TRP A 41 -0.39 14.01 24.67
C TRP A 41 -1.36 12.85 24.47
N PHE A 42 -2.25 12.67 25.45
CA PHE A 42 -3.39 11.76 25.40
C PHE A 42 -4.67 12.57 25.44
N PHE A 43 -5.58 12.34 24.49
CA PHE A 43 -6.79 13.15 24.35
C PHE A 43 -7.93 12.35 23.72
N ASN A 44 -9.16 12.82 23.97
CA ASN A 44 -10.38 12.33 23.35
C ASN A 44 -11.12 13.54 22.75
N GLY A 45 -11.51 13.47 21.48
CA GLY A 45 -12.08 14.60 20.76
C GLY A 45 -11.02 15.65 20.38
N ALA A 46 -11.42 16.93 20.39
CA ALA A 46 -10.57 18.04 19.96
C ALA A 46 -9.65 18.53 21.09
N PHE A 47 -8.37 18.72 20.77
CA PHE A 47 -7.32 19.21 21.65
C PHE A 47 -6.50 20.30 20.94
N PHE A 48 -6.07 21.31 21.69
CA PHE A 48 -5.29 22.45 21.21
C PHE A 48 -4.02 22.54 22.06
N PRO A 49 -2.88 22.03 21.58
CA PRO A 49 -1.62 22.13 22.31
C PRO A 49 -1.25 23.58 22.62
N GLU A 50 -0.77 23.87 23.83
CA GLU A 50 -0.40 25.24 24.21
C GLU A 50 0.91 25.69 23.56
N GLU A 51 1.83 24.75 23.32
CA GLU A 51 3.15 25.03 22.74
C GLU A 51 3.14 25.28 21.23
N ALA A 52 2.01 25.03 20.55
CA ALA A 52 1.92 25.12 19.10
C ALA A 52 0.54 25.57 18.62
N CYS A 53 0.50 26.38 17.56
CA CYS A 53 -0.75 26.73 16.89
C CYS A 53 -1.26 25.57 16.02
N GLU A 54 -1.79 24.54 16.68
CA GLU A 54 -2.30 23.32 16.08
C GLU A 54 -3.69 22.96 16.64
N ARG A 55 -4.46 22.20 15.88
CA ARG A 55 -5.65 21.50 16.36
C ARG A 55 -5.50 20.02 16.10
N VAL A 56 -5.67 19.21 17.13
CA VAL A 56 -5.62 17.76 17.05
C VAL A 56 -6.99 17.21 17.39
N VAL A 57 -7.53 16.30 16.57
CA VAL A 57 -8.85 15.70 16.83
C VAL A 57 -8.76 14.18 16.78
N CYS A 58 -9.16 13.55 17.88
CA CYS A 58 -9.21 12.10 18.03
C CYS A 58 -10.60 11.55 17.72
N TYR A 59 -10.65 10.57 16.83
CA TYR A 59 -11.81 9.74 16.53
C TYR A 59 -11.45 8.28 16.83
N ALA A 60 -11.20 7.96 18.11
CA ALA A 60 -10.70 6.66 18.55
C ALA A 60 -11.56 5.47 18.06
N SER A 61 -12.89 5.63 18.07
CA SER A 61 -13.84 4.61 17.59
C SER A 61 -13.72 4.30 16.09
N GLN A 62 -13.11 5.20 15.33
CA GLN A 62 -12.82 5.09 13.89
C GLN A 62 -11.33 4.85 13.61
N LEU A 63 -10.50 4.70 14.66
CA LEU A 63 -9.04 4.60 14.55
C LEU A 63 -8.46 5.72 13.67
N LYS A 64 -8.91 6.95 13.90
CA LYS A 64 -8.54 8.13 13.11
C LYS A 64 -8.13 9.31 13.99
N VAL A 65 -7.06 10.01 13.60
CA VAL A 65 -6.66 11.31 14.16
C VAL A 65 -6.48 12.31 13.02
N THR A 66 -6.86 13.56 13.24
CA THR A 66 -6.52 14.67 12.34
C THR A 66 -5.67 15.70 13.07
N ILE A 67 -4.59 16.14 12.44
CA ILE A 67 -3.69 17.16 12.95
C ILE A 67 -3.68 18.32 11.96
N GLU A 68 -4.17 19.48 12.39
CA GLU A 68 -4.22 20.69 11.59
C GLU A 68 -3.16 21.67 12.07
N ARG A 69 -2.36 22.19 11.13
CA ARG A 69 -1.28 23.14 11.40
C ARG A 69 -1.38 24.32 10.46
N CYS A 70 -0.91 25.50 10.89
CA CYS A 70 -0.80 26.65 10.01
C CYS A 70 0.19 26.37 8.87
N ALA A 71 -0.07 26.94 7.70
CA ALA A 71 0.90 26.96 6.62
C ALA A 71 2.02 27.95 6.97
N SER A 72 3.26 27.56 6.75
CA SER A 72 4.39 28.49 6.81
C SER A 72 4.47 29.28 5.51
N ASN A 73 4.75 30.58 5.59
CA ASN A 73 5.04 31.45 4.44
C ASN A 73 3.88 31.57 3.44
N ILE A 74 2.75 32.16 3.87
CA ILE A 74 1.63 32.46 2.97
C ILE A 74 2.11 33.43 1.87
N SER A 75 1.99 33.01 0.61
CA SER A 75 2.30 33.85 -0.55
C SER A 75 1.40 35.09 -0.55
N LYS A 76 1.99 36.29 -0.47
CA LYS A 76 1.23 37.55 -0.54
C LYS A 76 0.61 37.68 -1.94
N GLY A 77 -0.72 37.61 -2.04
CA GLY A 77 -1.41 38.06 -3.24
C GLY A 77 -1.10 39.53 -3.54
N LYS A 78 -1.12 39.94 -4.82
CA LYS A 78 -0.75 41.31 -5.26
C LYS A 78 -1.53 42.44 -4.54
N SER A 79 -2.70 42.15 -3.96
CA SER A 79 -3.58 43.10 -3.25
C SER A 79 -3.96 42.63 -1.84
N CYS A 80 -3.15 41.76 -1.24
CA CYS A 80 -3.40 41.22 0.10
C CYS A 80 -2.19 41.48 1.02
N HIS A 81 -2.46 41.72 2.29
CA HIS A 81 -1.45 41.76 3.34
C HIS A 81 -1.64 40.60 4.30
N VAL A 82 -0.56 40.18 4.96
CA VAL A 82 -0.56 39.06 5.90
C VAL A 82 -0.33 39.61 7.31
N SER A 83 -1.25 39.29 8.21
CA SER A 83 -1.12 39.60 9.63
C SER A 83 -0.16 38.64 10.32
N LYS A 84 0.46 39.09 11.41
CA LYS A 84 1.32 38.26 12.25
C LYS A 84 0.48 37.18 12.96
N PRO A 85 1.07 36.00 13.23
CA PRO A 85 0.40 34.98 14.03
C PRO A 85 0.14 35.49 15.45
N SER A 86 -0.90 34.96 16.10
CA SER A 86 -1.31 35.35 17.45
C SER A 86 -1.07 34.21 18.44
N ALA A 87 -0.20 34.41 19.43
CA ALA A 87 0.08 33.39 20.45
C ALA A 87 -1.05 33.20 21.48
N VAL A 88 -2.04 34.10 21.52
CA VAL A 88 -3.08 34.13 22.57
C VAL A 88 -4.35 33.39 22.15
N ARG A 89 -4.52 33.09 20.86
CA ARG A 89 -5.74 32.48 20.33
C ARG A 89 -5.55 31.00 20.08
N HIS A 90 -6.63 30.23 20.08
CA HIS A 90 -6.59 28.84 19.62
C HIS A 90 -6.67 28.75 18.10
N PHE A 91 -6.22 27.62 17.56
CA PHE A 91 -6.32 27.30 16.15
C PHE A 91 -7.80 27.35 15.67
N PRO A 92 -8.10 27.86 14.46
CA PRO A 92 -7.17 28.41 13.46
C PRO A 92 -6.81 29.90 13.66
N PHE A 93 -7.36 30.56 14.68
CA PHE A 93 -7.24 32.01 14.87
C PHE A 93 -5.86 32.49 15.36
N CYS A 94 -4.98 31.57 15.76
CA CYS A 94 -3.57 31.87 16.01
C CYS A 94 -2.71 31.90 14.74
N CYS A 95 -3.21 31.38 13.61
CA CYS A 95 -2.47 31.39 12.36
C CYS A 95 -2.34 32.81 11.78
N GLU A 96 -1.36 32.99 10.91
CA GLU A 96 -1.30 34.14 10.01
C GLU A 96 -2.61 34.24 9.20
N VAL A 97 -3.12 35.47 9.06
CA VAL A 97 -4.33 35.76 8.29
C VAL A 97 -3.96 36.64 7.11
N GLU A 98 -4.25 36.15 5.90
CA GLU A 98 -4.26 36.95 4.67
C GLU A 98 -5.54 37.78 4.63
N ILE A 99 -5.37 39.08 4.43
CA ILE A 99 -6.45 40.07 4.33
C ILE A 99 -6.31 40.79 2.99
N CYS A 100 -7.29 40.58 2.13
CA CYS A 100 -7.30 41.15 0.77
C CYS A 100 -8.11 42.45 0.72
N GLY A 101 -7.89 43.26 -0.32
CA GLY A 101 -8.56 44.56 -0.49
C GLY A 101 -10.10 44.50 -0.56
N ASN A 102 -10.69 43.34 -0.86
CA ASN A 102 -12.14 43.10 -0.80
C ASN A 102 -12.65 42.76 0.61
N GLY A 103 -11.80 42.87 1.64
CA GLY A 103 -12.11 42.54 3.02
C GLY A 103 -12.09 41.04 3.34
N GLN A 104 -11.82 40.16 2.37
CA GLN A 104 -11.76 38.71 2.62
C GLN A 104 -10.61 38.38 3.57
N ARG A 105 -10.90 37.61 4.62
CA ARG A 105 -9.93 37.15 5.61
C ARG A 105 -9.79 35.64 5.56
N SER A 106 -8.57 35.15 5.40
CA SER A 106 -8.31 33.71 5.31
C SER A 106 -7.01 33.30 5.98
N SER A 107 -7.03 32.14 6.65
CA SER A 107 -5.80 31.45 7.06
C SER A 107 -5.62 30.20 6.21
N TYR A 108 -4.37 29.80 6.03
CA TYR A 108 -3.99 28.61 5.28
C TYR A 108 -3.33 27.60 6.22
N GLY A 109 -3.53 26.33 5.94
CA GLY A 109 -3.02 25.26 6.77
C GLY A 109 -2.85 23.96 6.01
N THR A 110 -2.37 22.98 6.77
CA THR A 110 -2.21 21.60 6.34
C THR A 110 -2.94 20.72 7.35
N MET A 111 -3.76 19.79 6.87
CA MET A 111 -4.39 18.77 7.70
C MET A 111 -3.80 17.40 7.37
N THR A 112 -3.12 16.81 8.35
CA THR A 112 -2.64 15.43 8.28
C THR A 112 -3.65 14.51 8.92
N HIS A 113 -4.10 13.49 8.20
CA HIS A 113 -5.03 12.48 8.67
C HIS A 113 -4.25 11.20 8.94
N TYR A 114 -4.31 10.66 10.16
CA TYR A 114 -3.74 9.38 10.54
C TYR A 114 -4.84 8.35 10.72
N THR A 115 -4.58 7.11 10.31
CA THR A 115 -5.51 5.98 10.38
C THR A 115 -4.78 4.69 10.74
N ALA A 116 -5.49 3.75 11.38
CA ALA A 116 -5.03 2.37 11.54
C ALA A 116 -6.06 1.36 11.01
N LEU A 117 -5.56 0.19 10.58
CA LEU A 117 -6.40 -0.97 10.27
C LEU A 117 -6.45 -1.94 11.44
N GLY A 118 -7.64 -2.45 11.72
CA GLY A 118 -7.85 -3.52 12.70
C GLY A 118 -9.20 -3.41 13.39
N LYS A 119 -9.47 -4.38 14.26
CA LYS A 119 -10.58 -4.27 15.21
C LYS A 119 -10.23 -3.22 16.26
N ARG A 120 -11.26 -2.60 16.84
CA ARG A 120 -11.08 -1.67 17.97
C ARG A 120 -10.23 -2.33 19.05
N VAL A 121 -9.36 -1.53 19.65
CA VAL A 121 -8.54 -1.93 20.78
C VAL A 121 -9.47 -2.33 21.93
N SER A 122 -9.49 -3.63 22.27
CA SER A 122 -10.46 -4.20 23.21
C SER A 122 -10.07 -3.99 24.68
N SER A 123 -8.76 -3.88 24.96
CA SER A 123 -8.22 -3.68 26.30
C SER A 123 -7.65 -2.27 26.48
N GLU A 124 -7.61 -1.79 27.72
CA GLU A 124 -7.07 -0.46 28.03
C GLU A 124 -5.54 -0.41 27.99
N SER A 125 -4.87 -1.57 28.07
CA SER A 125 -3.40 -1.68 27.98
C SER A 125 -2.89 -1.91 26.56
N SER A 126 -3.77 -2.22 25.60
CA SER A 126 -3.39 -2.38 24.21
C SER A 126 -3.29 -1.04 23.49
N LYS A 127 -2.30 -0.96 22.60
CA LYS A 127 -2.02 0.22 21.76
C LYS A 127 -1.93 -0.22 20.31
N MET A 128 -2.50 0.59 19.42
CA MET A 128 -2.39 0.37 17.98
C MET A 128 -1.79 1.61 17.33
N ASP A 129 -0.62 1.47 16.73
CA ASP A 129 0.01 2.58 16.02
C ASP A 129 -0.71 2.88 14.71
N ALA A 130 -0.68 4.15 14.28
CA ALA A 130 -1.19 4.54 12.99
C ALA A 130 -0.40 3.85 11.87
N THR A 131 -1.11 3.11 11.01
CA THR A 131 -0.53 2.36 9.89
C THR A 131 -0.61 3.12 8.58
N GLY A 132 -1.21 4.31 8.58
CA GLY A 132 -1.53 5.05 7.38
C GLY A 132 -1.80 6.52 7.68
N HIS A 133 -1.43 7.40 6.74
CA HIS A 133 -1.77 8.82 6.84
C HIS A 133 -1.75 9.48 5.45
N TYR A 134 -2.48 10.59 5.33
CA TYR A 134 -2.49 11.43 4.13
C TYR A 134 -2.63 12.90 4.51
N ILE A 135 -2.30 13.79 3.58
CA ILE A 135 -2.26 15.23 3.82
C ILE A 135 -3.25 15.93 2.89
N THR A 136 -3.96 16.93 3.42
CA THR A 136 -4.77 17.85 2.62
C THR A 136 -4.35 19.29 2.92
N ALA A 137 -4.35 20.14 1.89
CA ALA A 137 -4.23 21.58 2.09
C ALA A 137 -5.60 22.13 2.49
N VAL A 138 -5.62 23.00 3.49
CA VAL A 138 -6.84 23.58 4.04
C VAL A 138 -6.77 25.10 4.03
N ARG A 139 -7.92 25.72 3.80
CA ARG A 139 -8.10 27.17 3.91
C ARG A 139 -9.28 27.45 4.81
N TYR A 140 -9.09 28.32 5.80
CA TYR A 140 -10.12 28.77 6.73
C TYR A 140 -10.56 30.17 6.32
N ILE A 141 -11.81 30.33 5.87
CA ILE A 141 -12.35 31.61 5.40
C ILE A 141 -13.29 32.17 6.46
N TYR A 142 -12.84 33.19 7.18
CA TYR A 142 -13.58 33.76 8.31
C TYR A 142 -14.78 34.58 7.83
N THR A 143 -14.60 35.35 6.76
CA THR A 143 -15.65 36.22 6.18
C THR A 143 -16.73 35.47 5.43
N ALA A 144 -16.57 34.15 5.26
CA ALA A 144 -17.58 33.29 4.66
C ALA A 144 -18.79 33.08 5.60
N CYS A 145 -18.64 33.38 6.90
CA CYS A 145 -19.72 33.24 7.85
C CYS A 145 -20.11 34.59 8.46
N ASN A 146 -21.41 34.88 8.47
CA ASN A 146 -22.00 36.07 9.07
C ASN A 146 -23.27 35.70 9.84
N ASN A 147 -23.38 36.15 11.09
CA ASN A 147 -24.54 35.93 11.97
C ASN A 147 -25.03 34.47 12.03
N GLY A 148 -24.10 33.51 12.10
CA GLY A 148 -24.44 32.08 12.16
C GLY A 148 -24.89 31.47 10.82
N SER A 149 -24.82 32.21 9.73
CA SER A 149 -24.98 31.68 8.36
C SER A 149 -23.61 31.63 7.68
N CYS A 150 -23.34 30.59 6.89
CA CYS A 150 -22.09 30.47 6.13
C CYS A 150 -22.40 30.29 4.64
N SER A 151 -21.64 30.97 3.80
CA SER A 151 -21.71 30.81 2.35
C SER A 151 -20.32 30.82 1.71
N PHE A 152 -20.18 30.07 0.61
CA PHE A 152 -18.97 30.03 -0.18
C PHE A 152 -19.33 30.28 -1.65
N LYS A 153 -18.76 31.34 -2.24
CA LYS A 153 -19.06 31.77 -3.61
C LYS A 153 -20.57 31.90 -3.91
N GLY A 154 -21.34 32.43 -2.95
CA GLY A 154 -22.77 32.64 -3.09
C GLY A 154 -23.65 31.43 -2.77
N GLN A 155 -23.07 30.26 -2.52
CA GLN A 155 -23.82 29.06 -2.12
C GLN A 155 -23.80 28.89 -0.59
N PRO A 156 -24.95 28.58 0.04
CA PRO A 156 -24.98 28.29 1.47
C PRO A 156 -24.19 27.01 1.78
N VAL A 157 -23.49 27.01 2.91
CA VAL A 157 -22.74 25.85 3.41
C VAL A 157 -23.30 25.49 4.78
N ASP A 158 -23.97 24.34 4.89
CA ASP A 158 -24.47 23.82 6.16
C ASP A 158 -23.87 22.45 6.43
N GLY A 159 -23.08 22.33 7.49
CA GLY A 159 -22.33 21.11 7.79
C GLY A 159 -21.20 20.87 6.78
N GLU A 160 -21.33 19.81 5.98
CA GLU A 160 -20.35 19.38 4.97
C GLU A 160 -20.95 19.50 3.55
N THR A 161 -20.15 19.97 2.59
CA THR A 161 -20.56 20.09 1.19
C THR A 161 -19.41 19.73 0.28
N ASP A 162 -19.63 18.80 -0.65
CA ASP A 162 -18.63 18.35 -1.61
C ASP A 162 -18.83 19.08 -2.95
N LEU A 163 -17.74 19.62 -3.51
CA LEU A 163 -17.76 20.38 -4.76
C LEU A 163 -17.01 19.63 -5.86
N SER A 164 -17.55 19.69 -7.08
CA SER A 164 -16.88 19.19 -8.30
C SER A 164 -15.89 20.20 -8.88
N SER A 165 -16.24 21.49 -8.91
CA SER A 165 -15.41 22.56 -9.49
C SER A 165 -15.42 23.84 -8.65
N PRO A 166 -14.30 24.21 -7.99
CA PRO A 166 -13.08 23.43 -7.84
C PRO A 166 -13.31 22.19 -6.97
N CYS A 167 -12.61 21.09 -7.27
CA CYS A 167 -12.71 19.85 -6.49
C CYS A 167 -12.23 20.05 -5.04
N LYS A 168 -13.19 20.23 -4.12
CA LYS A 168 -12.97 20.63 -2.73
C LYS A 168 -14.08 20.08 -1.83
N LYS A 169 -13.74 19.83 -0.58
CA LYS A 169 -14.71 19.62 0.49
C LYS A 169 -14.84 20.90 1.33
N LEU A 170 -16.06 21.35 1.55
CA LEU A 170 -16.38 22.45 2.45
C LEU A 170 -16.90 21.89 3.77
N THR A 171 -16.51 22.51 4.88
CA THR A 171 -17.01 22.13 6.20
C THR A 171 -17.15 23.37 7.08
N THR A 172 -18.21 23.41 7.87
CA THR A 172 -18.43 24.46 8.87
C THR A 172 -18.35 23.89 10.29
N PRO A 173 -17.65 24.55 11.22
CA PRO A 173 -17.67 24.13 12.62
C PRO A 173 -19.03 24.44 13.25
N ARG A 174 -19.37 23.80 14.38
CA ARG A 174 -20.66 24.02 15.09
C ARG A 174 -20.96 25.49 15.39
N ARG A 175 -19.94 26.28 15.74
CA ARG A 175 -20.07 27.72 16.02
C ARG A 175 -20.12 28.61 14.76
N LYS A 176 -20.08 28.02 13.56
CA LYS A 176 -20.18 28.71 12.26
C LYS A 176 -19.32 29.96 12.16
N SER A 177 -18.07 29.86 12.65
CA SER A 177 -17.11 30.97 12.73
C SER A 177 -16.22 31.12 11.50
N TYR A 178 -16.20 30.13 10.61
CA TYR A 178 -15.45 30.11 9.35
C TYR A 178 -15.95 28.96 8.47
N VAL A 179 -15.64 29.02 7.18
CA VAL A 179 -15.74 27.86 6.27
C VAL A 179 -14.34 27.26 6.09
N MET A 180 -14.20 25.96 6.36
CA MET A 180 -13.00 25.18 6.05
C MET A 180 -13.12 24.64 4.62
N VAL A 181 -12.14 24.95 3.78
CA VAL A 181 -12.05 24.49 2.38
C VAL A 181 -10.89 23.52 2.29
N GLN A 182 -11.18 22.24 2.12
CA GLN A 182 -10.20 21.15 2.06
C GLN A 182 -9.92 20.75 0.60
N SER A 183 -8.63 20.59 0.27
CA SER A 183 -8.20 20.12 -1.04
C SER A 183 -8.27 18.60 -1.19
N CYS A 184 -8.06 18.13 -2.43
CA CYS A 184 -7.79 16.72 -2.67
C CYS A 184 -6.66 16.18 -1.79
N PRO A 185 -6.81 14.95 -1.28
CA PRO A 185 -5.76 14.24 -0.57
C PRO A 185 -4.49 14.07 -1.40
N LYS A 186 -3.36 14.19 -0.72
CA LYS A 186 -2.03 13.89 -1.22
C LYS A 186 -1.35 12.96 -0.22
N TYR A 187 -0.54 12.03 -0.71
CA TYR A 187 0.26 11.19 0.16
C TYR A 187 1.65 11.78 0.36
N ASP A 188 2.24 11.51 1.51
CA ASP A 188 3.68 11.68 1.72
C ASP A 188 4.40 10.38 1.33
N ARG A 189 5.24 10.48 0.30
CA ARG A 189 6.06 9.36 -0.23
C ARG A 189 6.98 8.76 0.83
N LYS A 190 7.36 9.52 1.86
CA LYS A 190 8.30 9.07 2.89
C LYS A 190 7.71 8.01 3.82
N ILE A 191 6.39 7.88 3.85
CA ILE A 191 5.70 7.08 4.87
C ILE A 191 4.85 5.97 4.26
N HIS A 192 4.19 6.19 3.11
CA HIS A 192 3.50 5.10 2.41
C HIS A 192 3.66 5.22 0.89
N ALA A 193 4.01 4.10 0.25
CA ALA A 193 4.26 4.05 -1.19
C ALA A 193 2.95 3.80 -1.94
N CYS A 194 2.41 4.85 -2.56
CA CYS A 194 1.26 4.77 -3.46
C CYS A 194 1.65 5.19 -4.87
N ILE A 195 0.91 4.71 -5.87
CA ILE A 195 1.03 5.21 -7.25
C ILE A 195 -0.29 5.79 -7.72
N LYS A 196 -0.24 6.94 -8.40
CA LYS A 196 -1.42 7.54 -9.02
C LYS A 196 -1.80 6.69 -10.22
N LEU A 197 -3.04 6.20 -10.24
CA LEU A 197 -3.58 5.43 -11.36
C LEU A 197 -4.15 6.35 -12.43
N GLN A 198 -4.92 7.35 -12.00
CA GLN A 198 -5.60 8.29 -12.89
C GLN A 198 -5.88 9.61 -12.17
N ASP A 199 -6.13 10.65 -12.96
CA ASP A 199 -6.78 11.87 -12.47
C ASP A 199 -8.24 11.59 -12.09
N GLY A 200 -8.77 12.42 -11.20
CA GLY A 200 -10.19 12.36 -10.84
C GLY A 200 -11.06 12.96 -11.94
N ASP A 201 -12.32 12.55 -11.98
CA ASP A 201 -13.29 13.09 -12.92
C ASP A 201 -13.80 14.44 -12.41
N ARG A 202 -13.43 15.52 -13.10
CA ARG A 202 -13.80 16.90 -12.71
C ARG A 202 -15.30 17.19 -12.78
N SER A 203 -16.08 16.33 -13.42
CA SER A 203 -17.54 16.44 -13.45
C SER A 203 -18.21 15.90 -12.18
N LEU A 204 -17.51 15.02 -11.45
CA LEU A 204 -18.01 14.41 -10.21
C LEU A 204 -17.66 15.26 -8.99
N GLU A 205 -18.41 15.08 -7.90
CA GLU A 205 -18.14 15.76 -6.64
C GLU A 205 -16.94 15.16 -5.90
N TYR A 206 -16.45 15.88 -4.90
CA TYR A 206 -15.43 15.36 -3.99
C TYR A 206 -15.94 14.08 -3.29
N PRO A 207 -15.12 13.02 -3.11
CA PRO A 207 -13.71 12.90 -3.48
C PRO A 207 -13.48 12.35 -4.89
N MET A 208 -14.51 12.06 -5.68
CA MET A 208 -14.39 11.40 -7.00
C MET A 208 -13.67 12.28 -8.04
N CYS A 209 -13.73 13.60 -7.90
CA CYS A 209 -12.92 14.53 -8.69
C CYS A 209 -11.43 14.61 -8.27
N CYS A 210 -11.03 13.91 -7.21
CA CYS A 210 -9.64 13.81 -6.80
C CYS A 210 -8.91 12.66 -7.49
N PRO A 211 -7.57 12.73 -7.64
CA PRO A 211 -6.80 11.62 -8.18
C PRO A 211 -7.06 10.31 -7.45
N GLU A 212 -7.09 9.22 -8.20
CA GLU A 212 -7.20 7.86 -7.67
C GLU A 212 -5.81 7.21 -7.61
N TYR A 213 -5.52 6.51 -6.51
CA TYR A 213 -4.24 5.88 -6.24
C TYR A 213 -4.40 4.37 -5.98
N MET A 214 -3.35 3.61 -6.27
CA MET A 214 -3.13 2.25 -5.79
C MET A 214 -2.21 2.30 -4.57
N CYS A 215 -2.74 1.85 -3.43
CA CYS A 215 -2.03 1.84 -2.14
C CYS A 215 -2.20 0.47 -1.46
N PRO A 216 -1.37 -0.52 -1.80
CA PRO A 216 -1.41 -1.84 -1.17
C PRO A 216 -1.12 -1.75 0.33
N PRO A 217 -1.74 -2.60 1.17
CA PRO A 217 -1.56 -2.54 2.62
C PRO A 217 -0.11 -2.81 3.05
N GLU A 218 0.64 -3.62 2.30
CA GLU A 218 2.07 -3.87 2.53
C GLU A 218 2.95 -2.67 2.12
N GLY A 219 2.40 -1.69 1.41
CA GLY A 219 3.15 -0.58 0.81
C GLY A 219 3.97 -1.04 -0.38
N SER A 220 5.21 -0.55 -0.48
CA SER A 220 6.15 -1.02 -1.50
C SER A 220 6.90 -2.26 -1.02
N VAL A 221 7.11 -3.21 -1.93
CA VAL A 221 7.74 -4.48 -1.65
C VAL A 221 8.87 -4.73 -2.64
N THR A 222 9.97 -5.30 -2.15
CA THR A 222 11.04 -5.79 -3.01
C THR A 222 10.66 -7.17 -3.52
N LYS A 223 10.44 -7.30 -4.84
CA LYS A 223 10.14 -8.58 -5.50
C LYS A 223 11.34 -9.05 -6.31
N THR A 224 11.61 -10.34 -6.20
CA THR A 224 12.70 -11.01 -6.91
C THR A 224 12.16 -12.22 -7.65
N MET A 225 12.74 -12.53 -8.80
CA MET A 225 12.46 -13.75 -9.55
C MET A 225 13.60 -14.75 -9.42
N LYS A 226 13.30 -16.03 -9.63
CA LYS A 226 14.27 -17.12 -9.64
C LYS A 226 14.17 -17.85 -10.98
N GLU A 227 15.31 -18.02 -11.64
CA GLU A 227 15.48 -18.85 -12.81
C GLU A 227 16.45 -19.98 -12.48
N GLU A 228 16.16 -21.20 -12.96
CA GLU A 228 17.07 -22.32 -12.83
C GLU A 228 17.56 -22.73 -14.22
N THR A 229 18.87 -22.89 -14.34
CA THR A 229 19.50 -23.29 -15.60
C THR A 229 20.40 -24.49 -15.35
N TRP A 230 20.27 -25.52 -16.19
CA TRP A 230 21.18 -26.65 -16.14
C TRP A 230 22.58 -26.22 -16.57
N THR A 231 23.59 -26.76 -15.92
CA THR A 231 24.99 -26.39 -16.15
C THR A 231 25.89 -27.62 -16.05
N ARG A 232 27.05 -27.55 -16.71
CA ARG A 232 28.13 -28.51 -16.51
C ARG A 232 28.91 -28.16 -15.24
N ILE A 233 29.46 -29.19 -14.59
CA ILE A 233 30.33 -29.03 -13.43
C ILE A 233 31.78 -29.24 -13.87
N GLU A 234 32.64 -28.28 -13.57
CA GLU A 234 34.08 -28.35 -13.81
C GLU A 234 34.82 -28.06 -12.51
N LYS A 235 35.66 -29.01 -12.07
CA LYS A 235 36.47 -28.90 -10.85
C LYS A 235 35.65 -28.48 -9.62
N GLY A 236 34.44 -29.06 -9.47
CA GLY A 236 33.53 -28.76 -8.35
C GLY A 236 32.74 -27.45 -8.47
N ASN A 237 32.88 -26.70 -9.57
CA ASN A 237 32.17 -25.45 -9.80
C ASN A 237 31.13 -25.58 -10.91
N CYS A 238 30.04 -24.82 -10.81
CA CYS A 238 29.07 -24.67 -11.90
C CYS A 238 29.62 -23.71 -12.95
N ILE A 239 29.43 -24.00 -14.25
CA ILE A 239 29.82 -23.08 -15.33
C ILE A 239 28.59 -22.33 -15.85
N TYR A 240 28.49 -21.04 -15.53
CA TYR A 240 27.40 -20.18 -15.98
C TYR A 240 27.96 -19.04 -16.83
N GLU A 241 27.43 -18.84 -18.03
CA GLU A 241 27.91 -17.82 -18.98
C GLU A 241 29.44 -17.81 -19.17
N LYS A 242 30.03 -19.02 -19.26
CA LYS A 242 31.48 -19.26 -19.39
C LYS A 242 32.32 -18.87 -18.15
N LYS A 243 31.69 -18.56 -17.01
CA LYS A 243 32.37 -18.26 -15.75
C LYS A 243 32.12 -19.35 -14.70
N PRO A 244 33.15 -19.76 -13.93
CA PRO A 244 32.96 -20.68 -12.82
C PRO A 244 32.29 -19.98 -11.63
N ILE A 245 31.31 -20.64 -11.05
CA ILE A 245 30.61 -20.20 -9.84
C ILE A 245 30.82 -21.24 -8.75
N SER A 246 31.47 -20.82 -7.67
CA SER A 246 31.63 -21.61 -6.46
C SER A 246 30.65 -21.11 -5.40
N GLY A 247 29.74 -21.97 -4.95
CA GLY A 247 28.76 -21.60 -3.92
C GLY A 247 27.77 -20.52 -4.39
N GLU A 248 27.84 -19.34 -3.77
CA GLU A 248 26.91 -18.23 -3.97
C GLU A 248 27.65 -16.93 -4.27
N ILE A 249 27.20 -16.20 -5.28
CA ILE A 249 27.76 -14.89 -5.68
C ILE A 249 26.62 -13.88 -5.73
N THR A 250 26.77 -12.74 -5.06
CA THR A 250 25.85 -11.59 -5.14
C THR A 250 26.54 -10.42 -5.81
N SER A 251 25.86 -9.74 -6.73
CA SER A 251 26.35 -8.55 -7.42
C SER A 251 25.35 -7.40 -7.34
N GLU A 252 25.86 -6.16 -7.30
CA GLU A 252 25.05 -4.94 -7.39
C GLU A 252 24.77 -4.56 -8.86
N HIS A 253 25.73 -4.79 -9.76
CA HIS A 253 25.62 -4.50 -11.19
C HIS A 253 26.07 -5.70 -12.04
N PRO A 254 25.14 -6.46 -12.65
CA PRO A 254 23.69 -6.37 -12.48
C PRO A 254 23.25 -6.78 -11.06
N CYS A 255 22.11 -6.28 -10.59
CA CYS A 255 21.57 -6.60 -9.27
C CYS A 255 21.00 -8.03 -9.26
N GLN A 256 21.81 -9.00 -8.86
CA GLN A 256 21.45 -10.41 -8.89
C GLN A 256 22.24 -11.24 -7.88
N LYS A 257 21.77 -12.47 -7.67
CA LYS A 257 22.42 -13.51 -6.89
C LYS A 257 22.44 -14.81 -7.69
N LEU A 258 23.60 -15.43 -7.82
CA LEU A 258 23.78 -16.72 -8.48
C LEU A 258 24.14 -17.75 -7.43
N LYS A 259 23.47 -18.91 -7.43
CA LYS A 259 23.75 -20.03 -6.52
C LYS A 259 23.97 -21.31 -7.31
N CYS A 260 25.15 -21.89 -7.18
CA CYS A 260 25.50 -23.18 -7.76
C CYS A 260 24.96 -24.33 -6.90
N ASN A 261 24.27 -25.28 -7.52
CA ASN A 261 23.88 -26.56 -6.93
C ASN A 261 24.58 -27.69 -7.69
N THR A 262 25.66 -28.20 -7.12
CA THR A 262 26.47 -29.26 -7.72
C THR A 262 25.75 -30.61 -7.75
N ASN A 263 24.89 -30.90 -6.77
CA ASN A 263 24.17 -32.17 -6.72
C ASN A 263 23.18 -32.29 -7.89
N ASN A 264 22.50 -31.18 -8.20
CA ASN A 264 21.48 -31.16 -9.26
C ASN A 264 22.01 -30.66 -10.60
N ARG A 265 23.29 -30.25 -10.67
CA ARG A 265 23.92 -29.64 -11.86
C ARG A 265 23.13 -28.43 -12.36
N THR A 266 22.71 -27.56 -11.44
CA THR A 266 21.93 -26.36 -11.77
C THR A 266 22.53 -25.09 -11.17
N VAL A 267 22.34 -23.97 -11.85
CA VAL A 267 22.52 -22.63 -11.27
C VAL A 267 21.16 -22.00 -11.07
N SER A 268 20.89 -21.56 -9.84
CA SER A 268 19.75 -20.69 -9.53
C SER A 268 20.18 -19.23 -9.66
N LYS A 269 19.61 -18.51 -10.62
CA LYS A 269 19.75 -17.06 -10.77
C LYS A 269 18.57 -16.36 -10.12
N TYR A 270 18.85 -15.52 -9.14
CA TYR A 270 17.90 -14.63 -8.50
C TYR A 270 18.15 -13.22 -9.02
N SER A 271 17.14 -12.58 -9.59
CA SER A 271 17.24 -11.21 -10.11
C SER A 271 16.06 -10.38 -9.65
N CYS A 272 16.16 -9.07 -9.80
CA CYS A 272 15.01 -8.19 -9.64
C CYS A 272 13.92 -8.55 -10.65
N PHE A 273 12.67 -8.22 -10.32
CA PHE A 273 11.56 -8.35 -11.26
C PHE A 273 11.83 -7.56 -12.54
N ASP A 274 11.82 -8.27 -13.66
CA ASP A 274 12.05 -7.71 -14.98
C ASP A 274 10.79 -7.02 -15.54
N GLU A 275 10.86 -6.53 -16.76
CA GLU A 275 9.73 -5.89 -17.42
C GLU A 275 8.59 -6.88 -17.72
N ALA A 276 8.90 -8.13 -18.06
CA ALA A 276 7.88 -9.14 -18.36
C ALA A 276 7.05 -9.49 -17.12
N GLU A 277 7.70 -9.75 -15.99
CA GLU A 277 7.03 -10.03 -14.71
C GLU A 277 6.30 -8.79 -14.19
N ARG A 278 6.85 -7.57 -14.35
CA ARG A 278 6.14 -6.33 -13.98
C ARG A 278 4.89 -6.11 -14.82
N ASN A 279 4.94 -6.35 -16.13
CA ASN A 279 3.79 -6.22 -17.01
C ASN A 279 2.73 -7.29 -16.70
N TRP A 280 3.16 -8.53 -16.46
CA TRP A 280 2.29 -9.63 -16.06
C TRP A 280 1.59 -9.34 -14.73
N THR A 281 2.32 -8.87 -13.73
CA THR A 281 1.77 -8.58 -12.39
C THR A 281 1.09 -7.22 -12.30
N ARG A 282 1.32 -6.34 -13.28
CA ARG A 282 0.98 -4.90 -13.27
C ARG A 282 1.60 -4.15 -12.08
N CYS A 283 2.73 -4.64 -11.57
CA CYS A 283 3.51 -3.95 -10.57
C CYS A 283 4.19 -2.72 -11.19
N GLN A 284 4.23 -1.62 -10.46
CA GLN A 284 4.91 -0.40 -10.87
C GLN A 284 6.07 -0.09 -9.92
N VAL A 285 7.13 0.53 -10.43
CA VAL A 285 8.26 0.95 -9.59
C VAL A 285 7.78 2.05 -8.65
N ALA A 286 8.01 1.87 -7.35
CA ALA A 286 7.67 2.88 -6.36
C ALA A 286 8.46 4.16 -6.65
N PRO A 287 7.84 5.35 -6.60
CA PRO A 287 8.57 6.60 -6.76
C PRO A 287 9.66 6.71 -5.67
N SER A 288 10.93 6.73 -6.08
CA SER A 288 12.07 6.90 -5.16
C SER A 288 12.88 8.12 -5.57
N GLU A 289 13.29 8.93 -4.59
CA GLU A 289 14.19 10.07 -4.82
C GLU A 289 15.64 9.63 -5.11
N LYS A 290 16.00 8.41 -4.70
CA LYS A 290 17.35 7.86 -4.88
C LYS A 290 17.27 6.43 -5.45
N PRO A 291 18.19 6.06 -6.36
CA PRO A 291 18.30 4.68 -6.79
C PRO A 291 18.64 3.77 -5.60
N PRO A 292 18.16 2.52 -5.57
CA PRO A 292 18.57 1.54 -4.57
C PRO A 292 20.08 1.34 -4.60
N ARG A 293 20.70 1.08 -3.43
CA ARG A 293 22.14 0.82 -3.30
C ARG A 293 22.37 -0.46 -2.50
N GLY A 294 23.51 -1.11 -2.74
CA GLY A 294 23.97 -2.29 -1.99
C GLY A 294 23.85 -3.60 -2.76
N SER A 295 24.10 -4.73 -2.10
CA SER A 295 24.00 -6.05 -2.73
C SER A 295 22.56 -6.52 -2.88
N PHE A 296 22.32 -7.49 -3.76
CA PHE A 296 21.03 -8.17 -3.89
C PHE A 296 20.56 -8.72 -2.52
N PRO A 297 19.26 -8.57 -2.14
CA PRO A 297 18.16 -7.99 -2.92
C PRO A 297 17.97 -6.47 -2.74
N SER A 298 18.80 -5.79 -1.93
CA SER A 298 18.62 -4.38 -1.59
C SER A 298 18.82 -3.42 -2.77
N CYS A 299 19.58 -3.81 -3.79
CA CYS A 299 19.68 -3.06 -5.05
C CYS A 299 18.45 -3.18 -5.96
N CYS A 300 17.46 -4.02 -5.63
CA CYS A 300 16.25 -4.13 -6.43
C CYS A 300 15.30 -2.95 -6.17
N PRO A 301 14.68 -2.39 -7.23
CA PRO A 301 13.74 -1.31 -7.06
C PRO A 301 12.51 -1.79 -6.27
N PRO A 302 12.06 -1.02 -5.27
CA PRO A 302 10.81 -1.32 -4.58
C PRO A 302 9.63 -1.20 -5.56
N LEU A 303 8.67 -2.11 -5.48
CA LEU A 303 7.51 -2.17 -6.36
C LEU A 303 6.21 -1.98 -5.58
N ILE A 304 5.23 -1.34 -6.21
CA ILE A 304 3.85 -1.26 -5.74
C ILE A 304 3.03 -2.17 -6.65
N CYS A 305 2.46 -3.22 -6.07
CA CYS A 305 1.79 -4.28 -6.80
C CYS A 305 0.32 -4.37 -6.40
N PRO A 306 -0.60 -4.62 -7.35
CA PRO A 306 -1.95 -5.03 -6.97
C PRO A 306 -1.89 -6.39 -6.26
N TYR A 307 -2.92 -6.69 -5.49
CA TYR A 307 -3.18 -8.07 -5.10
C TYR A 307 -3.43 -8.87 -6.37
N MET A 308 -2.81 -10.04 -6.48
CA MET A 308 -2.95 -10.89 -7.64
C MET A 308 -3.21 -12.32 -7.20
N LEU A 309 -4.40 -12.83 -7.51
CA LEU A 309 -4.74 -14.23 -7.36
C LEU A 309 -4.67 -14.90 -8.74
N VAL A 310 -3.90 -15.98 -8.83
CA VAL A 310 -3.75 -16.76 -10.06
C VAL A 310 -4.32 -18.15 -9.82
N GLU A 311 -5.42 -18.44 -10.49
CA GLU A 311 -6.00 -19.77 -10.54
C GLU A 311 -5.46 -20.46 -11.80
N ASN A 312 -4.61 -21.47 -11.59
CA ASN A 312 -4.24 -22.37 -12.66
C ASN A 312 -5.46 -23.23 -12.99
N GLY A 313 -5.86 -23.28 -14.26
CA GLY A 313 -6.86 -24.25 -14.69
C GLY A 313 -6.41 -25.67 -14.34
N LEU A 314 -7.33 -26.52 -13.90
CA LEU A 314 -7.02 -27.93 -13.65
C LEU A 314 -6.81 -28.58 -15.02
N PRO A 315 -5.64 -29.20 -15.29
CA PRO A 315 -5.45 -29.81 -16.58
C PRO A 315 -6.47 -30.91 -16.83
N ASP A 316 -7.00 -30.96 -18.05
CA ASP A 316 -7.90 -32.02 -18.47
C ASP A 316 -7.07 -33.27 -18.82
N PRO A 317 -7.17 -34.36 -18.04
CA PRO A 317 -6.39 -35.56 -18.27
C PRO A 317 -7.10 -36.50 -19.24
N SER A 318 -6.47 -36.77 -20.39
CA SER A 318 -6.89 -37.81 -21.32
C SER A 318 -5.91 -38.99 -21.29
N TYR A 319 -6.41 -40.22 -21.39
CA TYR A 319 -5.58 -41.43 -21.38
C TYR A 319 -5.65 -42.13 -22.73
N TYR A 320 -4.48 -42.48 -23.26
CA TYR A 320 -4.35 -43.16 -24.54
C TYR A 320 -3.48 -44.41 -24.39
N LYS A 321 -3.74 -45.44 -25.21
CA LYS A 321 -2.86 -46.61 -25.31
C LYS A 321 -1.53 -46.20 -25.92
N SER A 322 -0.42 -46.74 -25.41
CA SER A 322 0.92 -46.54 -25.95
C SER A 322 1.64 -47.85 -26.14
N LYS A 323 2.57 -47.89 -27.11
CA LYS A 323 3.53 -49.00 -27.19
C LYS A 323 4.60 -48.74 -26.11
N VAL A 324 5.05 -49.78 -25.42
CA VAL A 324 6.08 -49.65 -24.39
C VAL A 324 7.23 -50.59 -24.70
N LYS A 325 8.46 -50.06 -24.73
CA LYS A 325 9.68 -50.84 -24.85
C LYS A 325 10.50 -50.64 -23.58
N VAL A 326 10.62 -51.70 -22.79
CA VAL A 326 11.20 -51.67 -21.43
C VAL A 326 10.41 -50.70 -20.54
N ASP A 327 10.93 -49.50 -20.32
CA ASP A 327 10.36 -48.42 -19.50
C ASP A 327 10.03 -47.17 -20.34
N VAL A 328 10.19 -47.24 -21.66
CA VAL A 328 9.98 -46.12 -22.59
C VAL A 328 8.60 -46.23 -23.25
N CYS A 329 7.76 -45.21 -23.09
CA CYS A 329 6.54 -45.05 -23.87
C CYS A 329 6.84 -44.53 -25.27
N ILE A 330 6.14 -45.10 -26.25
CA ILE A 330 6.10 -44.68 -27.65
C ILE A 330 4.66 -44.26 -27.96
N TYR A 331 4.47 -42.97 -28.22
CA TYR A 331 3.17 -42.37 -28.53
C TYR A 331 3.34 -41.32 -29.63
N GLY A 332 2.58 -41.47 -30.72
CA GLY A 332 2.87 -40.74 -31.96
C GLY A 332 4.23 -41.14 -32.52
N ASP A 333 5.07 -40.13 -32.78
CA ASP A 333 6.44 -40.22 -33.26
C ASP A 333 7.51 -40.06 -32.16
N ARG A 334 7.11 -40.01 -30.88
CA ARG A 334 8.00 -39.69 -29.76
C ARG A 334 8.26 -40.85 -28.81
N PHE A 335 9.43 -40.80 -28.18
CA PHE A 335 9.94 -41.78 -27.21
C PHE A 335 10.28 -41.06 -25.90
N PHE A 336 9.72 -41.48 -24.77
CA PHE A 336 9.97 -40.86 -23.46
C PHE A 336 9.71 -41.81 -22.29
N ARG A 337 10.45 -41.65 -21.18
CA ARG A 337 10.35 -42.51 -19.99
C ARG A 337 9.38 -42.01 -18.93
N ASP A 338 9.47 -40.73 -18.56
CA ASP A 338 8.69 -40.19 -17.44
C ASP A 338 7.61 -39.23 -17.95
N ALA A 339 8.01 -38.02 -18.30
CA ALA A 339 7.12 -37.02 -18.84
C ALA A 339 7.85 -36.09 -19.81
N ILE A 340 7.10 -35.58 -20.77
CA ILE A 340 7.55 -34.51 -21.68
C ILE A 340 6.49 -33.43 -21.72
N ALA A 341 6.91 -32.18 -21.78
CA ALA A 341 6.02 -31.02 -21.80
C ALA A 341 6.31 -30.17 -23.03
N PHE A 342 5.25 -29.63 -23.62
CA PHE A 342 5.27 -28.89 -24.87
C PHE A 342 4.65 -27.50 -24.67
N SER A 343 5.06 -26.56 -25.52
CA SER A 343 4.44 -25.24 -25.63
C SER A 343 3.38 -25.19 -26.75
N GLU A 344 3.58 -25.99 -27.81
CA GLU A 344 2.71 -26.03 -28.98
C GLU A 344 2.59 -27.47 -29.54
N PRO A 345 1.44 -28.13 -29.38
CA PRO A 345 0.31 -27.72 -28.52
C PRO A 345 0.75 -27.67 -27.04
N CYS A 346 0.13 -26.81 -26.24
CA CYS A 346 0.47 -26.68 -24.82
C CYS A 346 -0.06 -27.88 -24.01
N GLU A 347 0.75 -28.93 -23.93
CA GLU A 347 0.38 -30.20 -23.30
C GLU A 347 1.55 -30.79 -22.50
N LYS A 348 1.23 -31.67 -21.54
CA LYS A 348 2.22 -32.54 -20.88
C LYS A 348 1.82 -33.99 -21.01
N TRP A 349 2.73 -34.81 -21.53
CA TRP A 349 2.53 -36.24 -21.67
C TRP A 349 3.28 -36.96 -20.55
N VAL A 350 2.61 -37.88 -19.87
CA VAL A 350 3.15 -38.68 -18.76
C VAL A 350 3.04 -40.15 -19.13
N CYS A 351 4.15 -40.88 -19.07
CA CYS A 351 4.21 -42.30 -19.40
C CYS A 351 3.79 -43.14 -18.19
N TYR A 352 2.85 -44.05 -18.40
CA TYR A 352 2.50 -45.11 -17.47
C TYR A 352 2.88 -46.46 -18.08
N ALA A 353 4.19 -46.74 -18.12
CA ALA A 353 4.76 -47.92 -18.79
C ALA A 353 4.10 -49.24 -18.35
N ARG A 354 3.90 -49.43 -17.03
CA ARG A 354 3.23 -50.61 -16.47
C ARG A 354 1.80 -50.82 -16.98
N ARG A 355 1.09 -49.72 -17.28
CA ARG A 355 -0.29 -49.74 -17.79
C ARG A 355 -0.35 -49.67 -19.32
N ARG A 356 0.80 -49.56 -20.00
CA ARG A 356 0.89 -49.32 -21.46
C ARG A 356 0.01 -48.16 -21.91
N GLN A 357 0.05 -47.07 -21.13
CA GLN A 357 -0.76 -45.89 -21.33
C GLN A 357 0.11 -44.63 -21.30
N VAL A 358 -0.34 -43.60 -22.02
CA VAL A 358 0.14 -42.23 -21.88
C VAL A 358 -1.02 -41.37 -21.39
N LYS A 359 -0.78 -40.60 -20.34
CA LYS A 359 -1.69 -39.56 -19.85
C LYS A 359 -1.27 -38.23 -20.45
N ILE A 360 -2.16 -37.63 -21.22
CA ILE A 360 -1.99 -36.30 -21.80
C ILE A 360 -2.75 -35.32 -20.91
N LEU A 361 -2.05 -34.32 -20.38
CA LEU A 361 -2.59 -33.20 -19.65
C LEU A 361 -2.67 -32.01 -20.61
N ARG A 362 -3.88 -31.51 -20.86
CA ARG A 362 -4.12 -30.34 -21.70
C ARG A 362 -4.52 -29.13 -20.86
N CYS A 363 -4.30 -27.93 -21.39
CA CYS A 363 -4.89 -26.74 -20.80
C CYS A 363 -6.42 -26.83 -20.86
N GLN A 364 -7.07 -26.52 -19.74
CA GLN A 364 -8.53 -26.56 -19.66
C GLN A 364 -9.13 -25.42 -20.49
N SER A 365 -10.13 -25.75 -21.31
CA SER A 365 -10.98 -24.76 -21.99
C SER A 365 -12.04 -24.24 -21.02
N ILE A 366 -11.63 -23.42 -20.04
CA ILE A 366 -12.58 -22.83 -19.08
C ILE A 366 -13.06 -21.49 -19.62
N GLU A 367 -14.29 -21.45 -20.12
CA GLU A 367 -15.06 -20.23 -20.33
C GLU A 367 -16.06 -20.05 -19.17
N GLN A 368 -15.56 -20.12 -17.94
CA GLN A 368 -16.35 -19.72 -16.78
C GLN A 368 -16.58 -18.21 -16.81
N GLU A 369 -17.76 -17.80 -16.35
CA GLU A 369 -18.09 -16.40 -16.16
C GLU A 369 -17.06 -15.76 -15.20
N LEU A 370 -16.43 -14.69 -15.67
CA LEU A 370 -15.40 -14.00 -14.92
C LEU A 370 -16.06 -13.04 -13.92
N LYS A 371 -15.71 -13.16 -12.63
CA LYS A 371 -16.02 -12.12 -11.64
C LYS A 371 -15.38 -10.78 -12.07
N ARG A 372 -15.92 -9.68 -11.53
CA ARG A 372 -15.35 -8.33 -11.70
C ARG A 372 -13.87 -8.34 -11.33
N ASN A 373 -13.03 -7.70 -12.17
CA ASN A 373 -11.57 -7.64 -12.05
C ASN A 373 -10.79 -8.96 -12.29
N CYS A 374 -11.45 -10.00 -12.80
CA CYS A 374 -10.78 -11.21 -13.27
C CYS A 374 -10.67 -11.22 -14.80
N SER A 375 -9.58 -11.76 -15.32
CA SER A 375 -9.31 -11.93 -16.75
C SER A 375 -8.61 -13.26 -17.00
N TRP A 376 -8.86 -13.83 -18.16
CA TRP A 376 -8.10 -14.99 -18.63
C TRP A 376 -6.86 -14.50 -19.40
N GLU A 377 -5.67 -14.78 -18.88
CA GLU A 377 -4.42 -14.25 -19.44
C GLU A 377 -3.36 -15.36 -19.58
N TYR A 378 -2.43 -15.17 -20.53
CA TYR A 378 -1.27 -16.04 -20.70
C TYR A 378 -0.07 -15.40 -20.03
N LYS A 379 0.60 -16.13 -19.13
CA LYS A 379 1.86 -15.65 -18.56
C LYS A 379 2.96 -15.67 -19.63
N ASP A 380 3.17 -16.83 -20.24
CA ASP A 380 4.15 -17.00 -21.33
C ASP A 380 3.74 -18.18 -22.22
N ARG A 381 3.25 -17.89 -23.44
CA ARG A 381 2.84 -18.92 -24.41
C ARG A 381 3.99 -19.79 -24.91
N LYS A 382 5.24 -19.31 -24.82
CA LYS A 382 6.41 -20.02 -25.35
C LYS A 382 6.99 -21.01 -24.35
N ARG A 383 6.65 -20.90 -23.06
CA ARG A 383 7.07 -21.87 -22.04
C ARG A 383 6.31 -23.18 -22.17
N GLN A 384 6.88 -24.24 -21.63
CA GLN A 384 6.24 -25.56 -21.61
C GLN A 384 5.07 -25.59 -20.63
N PHE A 385 4.17 -26.55 -20.83
CA PHE A 385 3.05 -26.83 -19.92
C PHE A 385 3.53 -26.96 -18.45
N PRO A 386 2.86 -26.33 -17.46
CA PRO A 386 1.56 -25.63 -17.55
C PRO A 386 1.68 -24.12 -17.80
N GLU A 387 2.89 -23.56 -18.01
CA GLU A 387 3.07 -22.11 -18.08
C GLU A 387 2.50 -21.49 -19.37
N CYS A 388 2.43 -22.25 -20.47
CA CYS A 388 1.72 -21.84 -21.68
C CYS A 388 0.19 -21.91 -21.58
N CYS A 389 -0.37 -22.41 -20.47
CA CYS A 389 -1.82 -22.41 -20.29
C CYS A 389 -2.34 -21.01 -19.94
N LYS A 390 -3.55 -20.73 -20.41
CA LYS A 390 -4.31 -19.55 -19.98
C LYS A 390 -4.66 -19.72 -18.50
N LYS A 391 -4.40 -18.69 -17.71
CA LYS A 391 -4.64 -18.66 -16.26
C LYS A 391 -5.75 -17.65 -15.98
N LYS A 392 -6.61 -17.93 -15.00
CA LYS A 392 -7.56 -16.94 -14.50
C LYS A 392 -6.82 -16.08 -13.50
N VAL A 393 -6.75 -14.79 -13.79
CA VAL A 393 -6.02 -13.83 -13.00
C VAL A 393 -7.00 -12.79 -12.48
N CYS A 394 -7.13 -12.70 -11.17
CA CYS A 394 -7.92 -11.68 -10.51
C CYS A 394 -6.99 -10.67 -9.86
N ARG A 395 -7.23 -9.37 -10.11
CA ARG A 395 -6.41 -8.29 -9.55
C ARG A 395 -7.24 -7.31 -8.73
N ASP A 396 -6.73 -6.92 -7.58
CA ASP A 396 -7.25 -5.77 -6.80
C ASP A 396 -6.15 -4.71 -6.69
N ASN A 397 -6.44 -3.53 -7.23
CA ASN A 397 -5.51 -2.40 -7.24
C ASN A 397 -5.55 -1.59 -5.94
N TYR A 398 -6.37 -1.97 -4.95
CA TYR A 398 -6.52 -1.20 -3.70
C TYR A 398 -6.78 0.29 -3.98
N ARG A 399 -7.74 0.54 -4.88
CA ARG A 399 -8.04 1.88 -5.39
C ARG A 399 -8.55 2.76 -4.25
N THR A 400 -8.00 3.96 -4.12
CA THR A 400 -8.43 4.93 -3.11
C THR A 400 -8.18 6.38 -3.57
N HIS A 401 -9.08 7.28 -3.18
CA HIS A 401 -8.88 8.73 -3.29
C HIS A 401 -8.17 9.32 -2.06
N PHE A 402 -7.91 8.50 -1.04
CA PHE A 402 -7.27 8.87 0.23
C PHE A 402 -5.96 8.09 0.38
N PRO A 403 -4.90 8.47 -0.37
CA PRO A 403 -3.71 7.66 -0.49
C PRO A 403 -2.95 7.64 0.84
N GLY A 404 -2.79 6.44 1.40
CA GLY A 404 -2.22 6.27 2.74
C GLY A 404 -3.24 5.86 3.80
N THR A 405 -4.54 5.83 3.51
CA THR A 405 -5.44 4.93 4.25
C THR A 405 -5.18 3.53 3.75
N ARG A 406 -4.69 2.61 4.60
CA ARG A 406 -4.59 1.21 4.17
C ARG A 406 -6.01 0.72 3.87
N VAL A 407 -6.30 0.41 2.61
CA VAL A 407 -7.60 -0.12 2.23
C VAL A 407 -7.66 -1.54 2.79
N ALA A 408 -8.72 -1.89 3.53
CA ALA A 408 -8.92 -3.26 3.95
C ALA A 408 -8.99 -4.15 2.69
N LEU A 409 -8.32 -5.31 2.72
CA LEU A 409 -8.50 -6.33 1.68
C LEU A 409 -9.99 -6.56 1.51
N SER A 410 -10.51 -6.25 0.32
CA SER A 410 -11.83 -6.70 -0.05
C SER A 410 -11.72 -8.22 -0.23
N ILE A 411 -12.15 -8.97 0.77
CA ILE A 411 -12.15 -10.44 0.71
C ILE A 411 -13.29 -10.81 -0.25
N TRP A 412 -12.94 -11.19 -1.49
CA TRP A 412 -13.87 -11.56 -2.58
C TRP A 412 -14.12 -13.06 -2.70
#